data_AF-A0A498ISX8-F1
#
_entry.id   AF-A0A498ISX8-F1
#
_cell.length_a   1.000
_cell.length_b   1.000
_cell.length_c   1.000
_cell.angle_alpha   90.00
_cell.angle_beta   90.00
_cell.angle_gamma   90.00
#
_symmetry.space_group_name_H-M   'P 1'
#
loop_
_entity.id
_entity.type
_entity.pdbx_description
1 polymer ?
#
loop_
_entity_poly.entity_id
_entity_poly.type
_entity_poly.pdbx_seq_one_letter_code
_entity_poly.pdbx_strand_id
1 'polypeptide(L)' 'MPIPTVLMDKTLAEEAAVDIVSCQFALHYSCYTEGRVQRTLANVSAMLGPGPPGGTSIGTMAERM' A
#
# COMPACT_ATOMS: atom_id res chain seq x y z
N MET A 1 -14.24 -8.58 -10.15
CA MET A 1 -13.71 -7.41 -10.89
C MET A 1 -12.24 -7.22 -10.50
N PRO A 2 -11.28 -7.25 -11.43
CA PRO A 2 -9.92 -6.81 -11.12
C PRO A 2 -9.92 -5.29 -10.91
N ILE A 3 -9.33 -4.82 -9.80
CA ILE A 3 -9.07 -3.39 -9.59
C ILE A 3 -8.03 -2.98 -10.65
N PRO A 4 -8.30 -1.98 -11.50
CA PRO A 4 -7.35 -1.54 -12.52
C PRO A 4 -6.09 -0.99 -11.86
N THR A 5 -4.94 -1.65 -12.06
CA THR A 5 -3.66 -1.26 -11.43
C THR A 5 -2.96 -0.10 -12.15
N VAL A 6 -3.30 0.15 -13.43
CA VAL A 6 -2.71 1.21 -14.28
C VAL A 6 -3.03 2.62 -13.77
N LEU A 7 -4.15 2.79 -13.07
CA LEU A 7 -4.51 4.09 -12.50
C LEU A 7 -3.60 4.46 -11.32
N MET A 8 -3.21 3.46 -10.53
CA MET A 8 -2.51 3.69 -9.26
C MET A 8 -1.09 4.22 -9.47
N ASP A 9 -0.33 3.71 -10.45
CA ASP A 9 1.02 4.23 -10.72
C ASP A 9 1.00 5.71 -11.13
N LYS A 10 -0.02 6.13 -11.89
CA LYS A 10 -0.18 7.54 -12.28
C LYS A 10 -0.56 8.40 -11.08
N THR A 11 -1.54 7.95 -10.29
CA THR A 11 -1.97 8.66 -9.08
C THR A 11 -0.81 8.79 -8.09
N LEU A 12 -0.02 7.75 -7.86
CA LEU A 12 1.15 7.83 -6.97
C LEU A 12 2.20 8.84 -7.45
N ALA A 13 2.36 9.03 -8.76
CA ALA A 13 3.32 9.99 -9.31
C ALA A 13 2.85 11.44 -9.19
N GLU A 14 1.53 11.66 -9.11
CA GLU A 14 0.91 12.98 -9.04
C GLU A 14 0.63 13.43 -7.59
N GLU A 15 0.49 12.48 -6.66
CA GLU A 15 0.21 12.76 -5.25
C GLU A 15 1.47 13.11 -4.45
N ALA A 16 1.31 13.98 -3.44
CA ALA A 16 2.37 14.27 -2.50
C ALA A 16 2.65 13.06 -1.59
N ALA A 17 3.90 12.89 -1.18
CA ALA A 17 4.25 11.87 -0.20
C ALA A 17 3.49 12.10 1.12
N VAL A 18 3.05 11.01 1.75
CA VAL A 18 2.30 11.03 3.01
C VAL A 18 3.14 10.49 4.16
N ASP A 19 2.87 11.01 5.36
CA ASP A 19 3.53 10.54 6.59
C ASP A 19 2.95 9.20 7.07
N ILE A 20 1.66 8.96 6.81
CA ILE A 20 0.95 7.76 7.27
C ILE A 20 0.11 7.16 6.14
N VAL A 21 0.31 5.88 5.88
CA VAL A 21 -0.61 5.05 5.08
C VAL A 21 -1.40 4.14 6.04
N SER A 22 -2.73 4.19 5.96
CA SER A 22 -3.62 3.40 6.84
C SER A 22 -4.42 2.37 6.06
N CYS A 23 -4.11 1.08 6.23
CA CYS A 23 -4.78 -0.05 5.59
C CYS A 23 -5.62 -0.84 6.61
N GLN A 24 -6.73 -0.28 7.08
CA GLN A 24 -7.60 -0.93 8.07
C GLN A 24 -8.49 -2.00 7.42
N PHE A 25 -8.39 -3.23 7.92
CA PHE A 25 -9.15 -4.40 7.44
C PHE A 25 -9.11 -4.59 5.91
N ALA A 26 -8.02 -4.19 5.26
CA ALA A 26 -7.93 -4.17 3.80
C ALA A 26 -6.72 -4.95 3.24
N LEU A 27 -5.61 -5.02 3.99
CA LEU A 27 -4.36 -5.59 3.47
C LEU A 27 -4.50 -7.06 3.03
N HIS A 28 -5.38 -7.81 3.71
CA HIS A 28 -5.62 -9.22 3.43
C HIS A 28 -6.19 -9.51 2.04
N TYR A 29 -6.86 -8.55 1.39
CA TYR A 29 -7.33 -8.71 -0.01
C TYR A 29 -6.17 -8.85 -1.00
N SER A 30 -4.99 -8.34 -0.66
CA SER A 30 -3.78 -8.46 -1.47
C SER A 30 -2.99 -9.74 -1.18
N CYS A 31 -3.30 -10.45 -0.10
CA CYS A 31 -2.56 -11.63 0.36
C CYS A 31 -2.91 -12.95 -0.36
N TYR A 32 -3.60 -12.87 -1.51
CA TYR A 32 -4.00 -14.05 -2.28
C TYR A 32 -2.85 -14.65 -3.13
N THR A 33 -1.94 -13.80 -3.62
CA THR A 33 -0.73 -14.23 -4.34
C THR A 33 0.47 -13.41 -3.90
N GLU A 34 1.66 -14.00 -3.96
CA GLU A 34 2.90 -13.29 -3.62
C GLU A 34 3.07 -12.02 -4.46
N GLY A 35 2.79 -12.09 -5.76
CA GLY A 35 2.86 -10.93 -6.64
C GLY A 35 1.93 -9.78 -6.22
N ARG A 36 0.74 -10.08 -5.68
CA ARG A 36 -0.16 -9.05 -5.16
C ARG A 36 0.33 -8.46 -3.84
N VAL A 37 0.92 -9.28 -2.96
CA VAL A 37 1.54 -8.79 -1.72
C VAL A 37 2.69 -7.85 -2.03
N GLN A 38 3.65 -8.30 -2.82
CA GLN A 38 4.83 -7.50 -3.20
C GLN A 38 4.42 -6.19 -3.86
N ARG A 39 3.46 -6.22 -4.80
CA ARG A 39 2.95 -5.02 -5.46
C ARG A 39 2.26 -4.06 -4.49
N THR A 40 1.47 -4.59 -3.55
CA THR A 40 0.78 -3.75 -2.54
C THR A 40 1.79 -3.08 -1.62
N LEU A 41 2.81 -3.81 -1.17
CA LEU A 41 3.89 -3.25 -0.36
C LEU A 41 4.67 -2.19 -1.12
N ALA A 42 4.98 -2.42 -2.41
CA ALA A 42 5.66 -1.43 -3.24
C ALA A 42 4.85 -0.13 -3.38
N ASN A 43 3.53 -0.24 -3.61
CA ASN A 43 2.66 0.93 -3.69
C ASN A 43 2.56 1.67 -2.36
N VAL A 44 2.40 0.94 -1.24
CA VAL A 44 2.36 1.56 0.11
C VAL A 44 3.66 2.29 0.40
N SER A 45 4.81 1.66 0.15
CA SER A 45 6.13 2.27 0.39
C SER A 45 6.38 3.48 -0.51
N ALA A 46 5.92 3.46 -1.77
CA ALA A 46 6.10 4.57 -2.70
C ALA A 46 5.29 5.81 -2.31
N MET A 47 4.20 5.66 -1.53
CA MET A 47 3.45 6.80 -1.00
C MET A 47 4.13 7.43 0.23
N LEU A 48 5.00 6.71 0.94
CA LEU A 48 5.59 7.18 2.18
C LEU A 48 6.75 8.13 1.94
N GLY A 49 6.79 9.22 2.70
CA GLY A 49 7.88 10.18 2.67
C GLY A 49 9.23 9.54 3.02
N PRO A 50 10.29 9.70 2.20
CA PRO A 50 11.62 9.17 2.48
C PRO A 50 12.44 10.03 3.45
N GLY A 51 11.95 11.22 3.83
CA GLY A 51 12.64 12.16 4.72
C GLY A 51 12.55 11.74 6.19
N PRO A 52 13.40 12.28 7.09
CA PRO A 52 13.28 12.05 8.53
C PRO A 52 12.20 12.94 9.15
N PRO A 53 11.26 12.41 9.98
CA PRO A 53 11.04 11.00 10.28
C PRO A 53 10.39 10.26 9.09
N GLY A 54 10.87 9.06 8.75
CA GLY A 54 10.33 8.29 7.62
C GLY A 54 8.83 8.01 7.80
N GLY A 55 8.09 7.94 6.69
CA GLY A 55 6.68 7.62 6.73
C GLY A 55 6.39 6.22 7.30
N THR A 56 5.21 6.04 7.89
CA THR A 56 4.79 4.78 8.53
C THR A 56 3.52 4.22 7.91
N SER A 57 3.50 2.90 7.70
CA SER A 57 2.27 2.18 7.36
C SER A 57 1.66 1.54 8.61
N ILE A 58 0.35 1.73 8.81
CA ILE A 58 -0.42 1.12 9.89
C ILE A 58 -1.63 0.37 9.32
N GLY A 59 -2.05 -0.70 9.99
CA GLY A 59 -3.19 -1.47 9.52
C GLY A 59 -3.62 -2.56 10.49
N THR A 60 -4.82 -3.06 10.27
CA THR A 60 -5.37 -4.25 10.93
C THR A 60 -5.61 -5.32 9.89
N MET A 61 -5.16 -6.53 10.19
CA MET A 61 -5.36 -7.71 9.36
C MET A 61 -5.62 -8.90 10.27
N ALA A 62 -6.53 -9.79 9.87
CA ALA A 62 -6.69 -11.07 10.54
C ALA A 62 -5.42 -11.89 10.37
N GLU A 63 -4.90 -12.40 11.48
CA GLU A 63 -3.91 -13.46 11.43
C GLU A 63 -4.54 -14.67 10.73
N ARG A 64 -3.83 -15.23 9.76
CA ARG A 64 -4.29 -16.42 9.05
C ARG A 64 -4.12 -17.61 9.99
N MET A 65 -5.22 -18.24 10.41
CA MET A 65 -5.20 -19.56 11.08
C MET A 65 -4.69 -20.66 10.14
#